data_AF-A0A212C695-F1
#
_entry.id   AF-A0A212C695-F1
#
_cell.length_a   1.000
_cell.length_b   1.000
_cell.length_c   1.000
_cell.angle_alpha   90.00
_cell.angle_beta   90.00
_cell.angle_gamma   90.00
#
_symmetry.space_group_name_H-M   'P 1'
#
loop_
_entity.id
_entity.type
_entity.pdbx_description
1 polymer ?
#
loop_
_entity_poly.entity_id
_entity_poly.type
_entity_poly.pdbx_seq_one_letter_code
_entity_poly.pdbx_strand_id
1 'polypeptide(L)'
;RGGSNIKEIQSSTYTKIQIIRGYPEAEVRIFGTKAMQSKAKTVIDDLVKKQEEYNTEPKLDVAAVQLSDGKDPIKDVSGEQKLIDWDKLRENILKWNEKKWADLPPVKKNFYIESEKTSSMSQEQVDNWRKENYNIICDDLKDGEKRPLPNPTCNFEDAFHCYPEVMRNLQKAGFQKPTPIQSQAWPIILQGIDLIGVAQTGTGKTLSYLMPGFIHIASQPTFIAAGFEGTGRRSCVPEMETDVLFLQRARNGPGMLVLTPTRELALQVDAECSEHSYGGLKSVCIYGGGDRDGQIKDLSKGVDIIIATPGRLHDLQMNNFVYLKSITYLVILEQGATWPYAVRRLAQSYLKEPMIVYVGTLDLVAVSTVTQNIIVTTEDEKRSHIQAFIENMSPKDKVIIFVSRKAVKCEY
;
A
#
# COMPACT_ATOMS: atom_id res chain seq x y z
N ARG A 1 17.67 -13.00 -26.25
CA ARG A 1 17.59 -13.47 -24.83
C ARG A 1 17.43 -12.36 -23.79
N GLY A 2 17.18 -11.09 -24.15
CA GLY A 2 16.70 -10.08 -23.22
C GLY A 2 15.26 -9.69 -23.56
N GLY A 3 14.27 -10.21 -22.83
CA GLY A 3 12.85 -9.87 -23.04
C GLY A 3 12.54 -8.39 -22.80
N SER A 4 13.47 -7.64 -22.20
CA SER A 4 13.36 -6.22 -21.83
C SER A 4 13.34 -5.28 -23.04
N ASN A 5 14.18 -5.53 -24.06
CA ASN A 5 14.34 -4.59 -25.18
C ASN A 5 13.09 -4.51 -26.06
N ILE A 6 12.33 -5.61 -26.20
CA ILE A 6 11.16 -5.62 -27.09
C ILE A 6 10.03 -4.76 -26.51
N LYS A 7 9.76 -4.86 -25.21
CA LYS A 7 8.72 -4.03 -24.56
C LYS A 7 9.08 -2.53 -24.60
N GLU A 8 10.36 -2.19 -24.52
CA GLU A 8 10.85 -0.81 -24.64
C GLU A 8 10.74 -0.28 -26.08
N ILE A 9 11.08 -1.09 -27.09
CA ILE A 9 10.90 -0.73 -28.50
C ILE A 9 9.41 -0.54 -28.81
N GLN A 10 8.55 -1.44 -28.33
CA GLN A 10 7.09 -1.31 -28.47
C GLN A 10 6.57 -0.01 -27.86
N SER A 11 7.08 0.39 -26.69
CA SER A 11 6.65 1.61 -25.98
C SER A 11 7.15 2.89 -26.66
N SER A 12 8.39 2.91 -27.16
CA SER A 12 9.00 4.09 -27.80
C SER A 12 8.55 4.33 -29.25
N THR A 13 8.13 3.25 -29.92
CA THR A 13 7.66 3.28 -31.32
C THR A 13 6.14 3.21 -31.43
N TYR A 14 5.44 3.01 -30.30
CA TYR A 14 4.01 2.76 -30.21
C TYR A 14 3.53 1.55 -31.05
N THR A 15 4.40 0.57 -31.30
CA THR A 15 4.07 -0.62 -32.10
C THR A 15 3.83 -1.85 -31.25
N LYS A 16 3.13 -2.85 -31.83
CA LYS A 16 3.09 -4.20 -31.28
C LYS A 16 4.06 -5.08 -32.05
N ILE A 17 5.00 -5.71 -31.37
CA ILE A 17 6.06 -6.53 -31.99
C ILE A 17 5.85 -7.98 -31.54
N GLN A 18 5.72 -8.89 -32.51
CA GLN A 18 5.56 -10.32 -32.27
C GLN A 18 6.71 -11.09 -32.91
N ILE A 19 7.41 -11.91 -32.13
CA ILE A 19 8.44 -12.83 -32.64
C ILE A 19 7.74 -14.09 -33.14
N ILE A 20 7.93 -14.43 -34.41
CA ILE A 20 7.30 -15.59 -35.06
C ILE A 20 8.19 -16.83 -34.93
N ARG A 21 9.52 -16.69 -35.10
CA ARG A 21 10.51 -17.75 -34.89
C ARG A 21 11.72 -17.22 -34.12
N GLY A 22 12.30 -18.05 -33.26
CA GLY A 22 13.47 -17.72 -32.47
C GLY A 22 14.62 -18.69 -32.69
N TYR A 23 15.77 -18.14 -33.09
CA TYR A 23 17.10 -18.76 -33.27
C TYR A 23 17.22 -19.83 -34.39
N PRO A 24 18.27 -19.79 -35.22
CA PRO A 24 19.39 -18.83 -35.26
C PRO A 24 19.02 -17.48 -35.89
N GLU A 25 17.98 -17.43 -36.72
CA GLU A 25 17.43 -16.20 -37.29
C GLU A 25 16.05 -15.91 -36.68
N ALA A 26 15.81 -14.65 -36.32
CA ALA A 26 14.56 -14.25 -35.70
C ALA A 26 13.66 -13.56 -36.73
N GLU A 27 12.52 -14.17 -37.04
CA GLU A 27 11.48 -13.54 -37.86
C GLU A 27 10.52 -12.75 -36.96
N VAL A 28 10.32 -11.47 -37.26
CA VAL A 28 9.56 -10.54 -36.42
C VAL A 28 8.48 -9.85 -37.24
N ARG A 29 7.25 -9.83 -36.72
CA ARG A 29 6.12 -9.10 -37.30
C ARG A 29 5.79 -7.87 -36.46
N ILE A 30 5.74 -6.70 -37.11
CA ILE A 30 5.50 -5.40 -36.48
C ILE A 30 4.13 -4.88 -36.90
N PHE A 31 3.26 -4.61 -35.93
CA PHE A 31 1.92 -4.09 -36.14
C PHE A 31 1.86 -2.60 -35.79
N GLY A 32 1.27 -1.78 -36.68
CA GLY A 32 1.14 -0.33 -36.55
C GLY A 32 0.94 0.33 -37.92
N THR A 33 0.85 1.67 -37.95
CA THR A 33 0.84 2.40 -39.23
C THR A 33 2.19 2.27 -39.95
N LYS A 34 2.26 2.51 -41.27
CA LYS A 34 3.52 2.40 -42.04
C LYS A 34 4.66 3.26 -41.44
N ALA A 35 4.32 4.44 -40.91
CA ALA A 35 5.29 5.33 -40.26
C ALA A 35 5.84 4.73 -38.95
N MET A 36 4.96 4.11 -38.15
CA MET A 36 5.33 3.46 -36.89
C MET A 36 6.15 2.18 -37.12
N GLN A 37 5.79 1.40 -38.14
CA GLN A 37 6.54 0.22 -38.58
C GLN A 37 7.95 0.59 -39.03
N SER A 38 8.10 1.67 -39.82
CA SER A 38 9.41 2.15 -40.27
C SER A 38 10.28 2.59 -39.08
N LYS A 39 9.70 3.35 -38.14
CA LYS A 39 10.39 3.79 -36.91
C LYS A 39 10.84 2.61 -36.05
N ALA A 40 9.99 1.60 -35.87
CA ALA A 40 10.33 0.40 -35.11
C ALA A 40 11.43 -0.42 -35.79
N LYS A 41 11.41 -0.52 -37.13
CA LYS A 41 12.45 -1.20 -37.89
C LYS A 41 13.83 -0.54 -37.69
N THR A 42 13.93 0.77 -37.78
CA THR A 42 15.20 1.49 -37.55
C THR A 42 15.79 1.22 -36.17
N VAL A 43 14.96 1.26 -35.12
CA VAL A 43 15.42 1.02 -33.74
C VAL A 43 15.92 -0.43 -33.56
N ILE A 44 15.26 -1.40 -34.20
CA ILE A 44 15.68 -2.81 -34.16
C ILE A 44 17.01 -3.00 -34.90
N ASP A 45 17.15 -2.42 -36.10
CA ASP A 45 18.36 -2.56 -36.92
C ASP A 45 19.60 -1.94 -36.23
N ASP A 46 19.44 -0.78 -35.57
CA ASP A 46 20.52 -0.13 -34.81
C ASP A 46 20.96 -0.95 -33.58
N LEU A 47 20.03 -1.63 -32.92
CA LEU A 47 20.33 -2.51 -31.79
C LEU A 47 21.09 -3.77 -32.22
N VAL A 48 20.74 -4.33 -33.37
CA VAL A 48 21.44 -5.50 -33.93
C VAL A 48 22.89 -5.13 -34.29
N LYS A 49 23.10 -4.00 -34.97
CA LYS A 49 24.46 -3.52 -35.31
C LYS A 49 25.36 -3.31 -34.09
N LYS A 50 24.83 -2.68 -33.02
CA LYS A 50 25.59 -2.48 -31.78
C LYS A 50 26.01 -3.80 -31.11
N GLN A 51 25.21 -4.86 -31.24
CA GLN A 51 25.57 -6.18 -30.70
C GLN A 51 26.62 -6.89 -31.55
N GLU A 52 26.62 -6.68 -32.86
CA GLU A 52 27.66 -7.20 -33.75
C GLU A 52 29.01 -6.54 -33.48
N GLU A 53 29.04 -5.21 -33.27
CA GLU A 53 30.26 -4.44 -32.94
C GLU A 53 30.88 -4.87 -31.59
N TYR A 54 30.05 -5.15 -30.57
CA TYR A 54 30.50 -5.59 -29.24
C TYR A 54 31.14 -7.00 -29.22
N ASN A 55 30.84 -7.84 -30.20
CA ASN A 55 31.41 -9.20 -30.28
C ASN A 55 32.77 -9.24 -30.98
N THR A 56 33.24 -8.11 -31.52
CA THR A 56 34.51 -8.00 -32.26
C THR A 56 35.69 -7.44 -31.47
N GLU A 57 35.51 -6.94 -30.24
CA GLU A 57 36.62 -6.41 -29.41
C GLU A 57 37.11 -7.41 -28.34
N PRO A 58 38.44 -7.68 -28.23
CA PRO A 58 38.98 -8.54 -27.19
C PRO A 58 39.03 -7.80 -25.85
N LYS A 59 38.40 -8.36 -24.81
CA LYS A 59 38.36 -7.77 -23.46
C LYS A 59 39.70 -7.90 -22.74
N LEU A 60 40.26 -6.77 -22.32
CA LEU A 60 41.36 -6.64 -21.36
C LEU A 60 40.82 -6.67 -19.92
N ASP A 61 41.45 -7.48 -19.06
CA ASP A 61 41.13 -7.64 -17.64
C ASP A 61 41.55 -6.41 -16.81
N VAL A 62 40.66 -5.98 -15.91
CA VAL A 62 40.94 -4.91 -14.93
C VAL A 62 41.48 -5.52 -13.64
N ALA A 63 42.69 -5.11 -13.30
CA ALA A 63 43.52 -5.57 -12.20
C ALA A 63 43.00 -5.19 -10.80
N ALA A 64 43.50 -5.99 -9.84
CA ALA A 64 43.18 -6.06 -8.44
C ALA A 64 43.57 -4.84 -7.57
N VAL A 65 42.88 -4.72 -6.44
CA VAL A 65 43.20 -3.87 -5.29
C VAL A 65 44.52 -4.33 -4.65
N GLN A 66 45.47 -3.40 -4.49
CA GLN A 66 46.76 -3.62 -3.85
C GLN A 66 46.60 -3.71 -2.31
N LEU A 67 47.11 -4.80 -1.73
CA LEU A 67 47.51 -4.91 -0.33
C LEU A 67 49.03 -5.14 -0.31
N SER A 68 49.75 -4.34 0.48
CA SER A 68 51.20 -4.25 0.51
C SER A 68 51.88 -5.40 1.25
N ASP A 69 52.86 -5.98 0.55
CA ASP A 69 54.16 -6.53 0.99
C ASP A 69 54.24 -7.61 2.07
N GLY A 70 54.67 -8.80 1.64
CA GLY A 70 55.27 -9.80 2.53
C GLY A 70 55.50 -11.21 1.96
N LYS A 71 56.34 -11.33 0.92
CA LYS A 71 57.05 -12.56 0.44
C LYS A 71 56.22 -13.75 -0.09
N ASP A 72 56.37 -14.02 -1.39
CA ASP A 72 56.11 -15.31 -2.05
C ASP A 72 57.07 -16.42 -1.54
N PRO A 73 56.65 -17.71 -1.55
CA PRO A 73 56.71 -18.48 -2.79
C PRO A 73 55.46 -19.32 -3.07
N ILE A 74 54.94 -19.13 -4.30
CA ILE A 74 54.36 -20.14 -5.21
C ILE A 74 53.93 -21.45 -4.52
N LYS A 75 52.62 -21.60 -4.32
CA LYS A 75 51.95 -22.90 -4.27
C LYS A 75 50.80 -22.90 -5.25
N ASP A 76 50.90 -23.79 -6.22
CA ASP A 76 49.81 -24.26 -7.07
C ASP A 76 48.55 -24.49 -6.23
N VAL A 77 47.48 -23.77 -6.57
CA VAL A 77 46.12 -24.22 -6.28
C VAL A 77 45.31 -24.05 -7.55
N SER A 78 45.25 -25.12 -8.32
CA SER A 78 44.15 -25.42 -9.24
C SER A 78 42.85 -25.42 -8.42
N GLY A 79 42.26 -24.24 -8.21
CA GLY A 79 40.98 -24.09 -7.55
C GLY A 79 39.87 -24.05 -8.58
N GLU A 80 39.13 -25.15 -8.73
CA GLU A 80 37.84 -25.15 -9.42
C GLU A 80 37.00 -23.98 -8.91
N GLN A 81 36.66 -23.03 -9.80
CA GLN A 81 35.58 -22.09 -9.54
C GLN A 81 34.29 -22.91 -9.36
N LYS A 82 33.88 -23.15 -8.11
CA LYS A 82 32.61 -23.82 -7.81
C LYS A 82 31.48 -23.05 -8.48
N LEU A 83 30.94 -23.63 -9.55
CA LEU A 83 29.75 -23.14 -10.22
C LEU A 83 28.62 -23.03 -9.18
N ILE A 84 28.02 -21.84 -9.04
CA ILE A 84 26.88 -21.65 -8.15
C ILE A 84 25.71 -22.45 -8.74
N ASP A 85 25.29 -23.49 -8.02
CA ASP A 85 24.10 -24.28 -8.35
C ASP A 85 22.84 -23.45 -8.02
N TRP A 86 22.36 -22.73 -9.03
CA TRP A 86 21.18 -21.88 -8.94
C TRP A 86 19.90 -22.67 -8.66
N ASP A 87 19.82 -23.94 -9.05
CA ASP A 87 18.63 -24.76 -8.86
C ASP A 87 18.53 -25.21 -7.40
N LYS A 88 19.65 -25.63 -6.80
CA LYS A 88 19.74 -25.91 -5.36
C LYS A 88 19.48 -24.68 -4.50
N LEU A 89 19.93 -23.50 -4.95
CA LEU A 89 19.63 -22.24 -4.26
C LEU A 89 18.13 -21.91 -4.30
N ARG A 90 17.45 -22.09 -5.45
CA ARG A 90 16.00 -21.90 -5.56
C ARG A 90 15.22 -22.89 -4.69
N GLU A 91 15.64 -24.15 -4.68
CA GLU A 91 15.02 -25.19 -3.84
C GLU A 91 15.17 -24.86 -2.34
N ASN A 92 16.34 -24.36 -1.93
CA ASN A 92 16.58 -23.89 -0.57
C ASN A 92 15.72 -22.67 -0.21
N ILE A 93 15.54 -21.72 -1.13
CA ILE A 93 14.66 -20.55 -0.93
C ILE A 93 13.20 -20.99 -0.76
N LEU A 94 12.74 -21.95 -1.58
CA LEU A 94 11.38 -22.51 -1.48
C LEU A 94 11.16 -23.21 -0.13
N LYS A 95 12.06 -24.11 0.26
CA LYS A 95 12.01 -24.80 1.57
C LYS A 95 12.10 -23.84 2.74
N TRP A 96 12.91 -22.79 2.64
CA TRP A 96 13.01 -21.76 3.68
C TRP A 96 11.74 -20.92 3.77
N ASN A 97 11.12 -20.55 2.64
CA ASN A 97 9.83 -19.85 2.62
C ASN A 97 8.72 -20.70 3.23
N GLU A 98 8.61 -21.98 2.87
CA GLU A 98 7.62 -22.89 3.45
C GLU A 98 7.80 -23.00 4.97
N LYS A 99 9.03 -23.23 5.44
CA LYS A 99 9.34 -23.27 6.88
C LYS A 99 9.08 -21.96 7.60
N LYS A 100 9.35 -20.82 6.95
CA LYS A 100 9.14 -19.48 7.52
C LYS A 100 7.68 -19.22 7.86
N TRP A 101 6.76 -19.74 7.05
CA TRP A 101 5.33 -19.50 7.21
C TRP A 101 4.57 -20.65 7.89
N ALA A 102 5.18 -21.84 8.01
CA ALA A 102 4.55 -23.05 8.55
C ALA A 102 4.04 -22.89 9.99
N ASP A 103 4.75 -22.12 10.83
CA ASP A 103 4.41 -21.97 12.25
C ASP A 103 3.38 -20.84 12.52
N LEU A 104 2.90 -20.16 11.49
CA LEU A 104 1.93 -19.07 11.63
C LEU A 104 0.48 -19.57 11.49
N PRO A 105 -0.47 -18.96 12.21
CA PRO A 105 -1.87 -19.36 12.12
C PRO A 105 -2.45 -19.04 10.73
N PRO A 106 -3.46 -19.79 10.27
CA PRO A 106 -4.21 -19.40 9.09
C PRO A 106 -4.89 -18.05 9.33
N VAL A 107 -4.82 -17.17 8.33
CA VAL A 107 -5.45 -15.85 8.36
C VAL A 107 -6.80 -15.93 7.68
N LYS A 108 -7.88 -15.60 8.40
CA LYS A 108 -9.19 -15.43 7.76
C LYS A 108 -9.17 -14.12 6.99
N LYS A 109 -9.52 -14.17 5.70
CA LYS A 109 -9.47 -13.01 4.79
C LYS A 109 -10.83 -12.50 4.35
N ASN A 110 -11.77 -13.40 4.07
CA ASN A 110 -13.10 -13.01 3.60
C ASN A 110 -14.09 -12.88 4.77
N PHE A 111 -14.60 -11.67 4.93
CA PHE A 111 -15.57 -11.21 5.91
C PHE A 111 -16.80 -10.55 5.25
N TYR A 112 -16.78 -10.46 3.91
CA TYR A 112 -17.83 -9.81 3.15
C TYR A 112 -19.03 -10.74 3.02
N ILE A 113 -20.19 -10.23 3.43
CA ILE A 113 -21.48 -10.86 3.23
C ILE A 113 -22.29 -9.86 2.42
N GLU A 114 -22.47 -10.16 1.13
CA GLU A 114 -23.19 -9.28 0.22
C GLU A 114 -24.66 -9.18 0.62
N SER A 115 -25.22 -7.96 0.61
CA SER A 115 -26.63 -7.76 0.91
C SER A 115 -27.50 -8.13 -0.30
N GLU A 116 -28.74 -8.54 -0.03
CA GLU A 116 -29.72 -8.82 -1.10
C GLU A 116 -29.89 -7.63 -2.04
N LYS A 117 -29.89 -6.40 -1.49
CA LYS A 117 -29.96 -5.15 -2.26
C LYS A 117 -28.77 -4.98 -3.19
N THR A 118 -27.56 -5.25 -2.73
CA THR A 118 -26.33 -5.14 -3.54
C THR A 118 -26.27 -6.23 -4.61
N SER A 119 -26.62 -7.48 -4.25
CA SER A 119 -26.61 -8.62 -5.19
C SER A 119 -27.68 -8.51 -6.29
N SER A 120 -28.79 -7.83 -6.02
CA SER A 120 -29.89 -7.63 -6.98
C SER A 120 -29.66 -6.48 -7.95
N MET A 121 -28.58 -5.70 -7.80
CA MET A 121 -28.25 -4.63 -8.74
C MET A 121 -27.84 -5.21 -10.09
N SER A 122 -28.52 -4.77 -11.15
CA SER A 122 -28.10 -5.06 -12.52
C SER A 122 -26.82 -4.30 -12.87
N GLN A 123 -26.06 -4.81 -13.85
CA GLN A 123 -24.83 -4.17 -14.31
C GLN A 123 -25.07 -2.72 -14.77
N GLU A 124 -26.19 -2.45 -15.44
CA GLU A 124 -26.57 -1.10 -15.87
C GLU A 124 -26.80 -0.15 -14.68
N GLN A 125 -27.48 -0.61 -13.62
CA GLN A 125 -27.66 0.18 -12.40
C GLN A 125 -26.33 0.46 -11.71
N VAL A 126 -25.44 -0.53 -11.65
CA VAL A 126 -24.10 -0.38 -11.06
C VAL A 126 -23.28 0.64 -11.84
N ASP A 127 -23.26 0.55 -13.18
CA ASP A 127 -22.48 1.44 -14.04
C ASP A 127 -23.02 2.88 -13.98
N ASN A 128 -24.35 3.04 -13.97
CA ASN A 128 -24.98 4.35 -13.78
C ASN A 128 -24.65 4.93 -12.40
N TRP A 129 -24.73 4.13 -11.33
CA TRP A 129 -24.40 4.58 -9.99
C TRP A 129 -22.93 5.02 -9.89
N ARG A 130 -21.99 4.24 -10.44
CA ARG A 130 -20.56 4.59 -10.48
C ARG A 130 -20.33 5.89 -11.23
N LYS A 131 -21.00 6.08 -12.38
CA LYS A 131 -20.92 7.30 -13.19
C LYS A 131 -21.40 8.53 -12.41
N GLU A 132 -22.56 8.42 -11.76
CA GLU A 132 -23.17 9.52 -10.99
C GLU A 132 -22.39 9.86 -9.71
N ASN A 133 -21.77 8.87 -9.08
CA ASN A 133 -21.00 9.06 -7.85
C ASN A 133 -19.54 9.41 -8.13
N TYR A 134 -19.35 10.51 -8.86
CA TYR A 134 -18.04 11.05 -9.25
C TYR A 134 -17.24 10.14 -10.19
N ASN A 135 -17.93 9.51 -11.14
CA ASN A 135 -17.30 8.72 -12.20
C ASN A 135 -16.28 7.69 -11.65
N ILE A 136 -16.76 6.81 -10.76
CA ILE A 136 -15.94 5.77 -10.16
C ILE A 136 -15.46 4.82 -11.25
N ILE A 137 -14.15 4.62 -11.33
CA ILE A 137 -13.52 3.67 -12.25
C ILE A 137 -12.87 2.57 -11.42
N CYS A 138 -13.20 1.32 -11.74
CA CYS A 138 -12.64 0.15 -11.08
C CYS A 138 -11.96 -0.74 -12.11
N ASP A 139 -10.82 -1.32 -11.73
CA ASP A 139 -10.17 -2.36 -12.52
C ASP A 139 -9.57 -3.45 -11.65
N ASP A 140 -9.53 -4.66 -12.17
CA ASP A 140 -8.79 -5.78 -11.59
C ASP A 140 -7.41 -5.86 -12.25
N LEU A 141 -6.35 -5.69 -11.46
CA LEU A 141 -4.95 -5.74 -11.91
C LEU A 141 -4.36 -7.16 -11.83
N LYS A 142 -5.18 -8.18 -11.64
CA LYS A 142 -4.79 -9.58 -11.76
C LYS A 142 -4.33 -9.91 -13.19
N ASP A 143 -3.24 -10.66 -13.29
CA ASP A 143 -2.77 -11.20 -14.56
C ASP A 143 -3.70 -12.32 -15.08
N GLY A 144 -4.08 -12.26 -16.36
CA GLY A 144 -4.93 -13.25 -16.99
C GLY A 144 -6.42 -12.92 -16.90
N GLU A 145 -7.23 -13.88 -16.42
CA GLU A 145 -8.68 -13.70 -16.28
C GLU A 145 -9.01 -12.79 -15.10
N LYS A 146 -9.69 -11.68 -15.39
CA LYS A 146 -10.12 -10.70 -14.40
C LYS A 146 -11.25 -11.25 -13.54
N ARG A 147 -11.19 -10.97 -12.24
CA ARG A 147 -12.26 -11.26 -11.28
C ARG A 147 -13.46 -10.34 -11.55
N PRO A 148 -14.69 -10.79 -11.22
CA PRO A 148 -15.84 -9.90 -11.22
C PRO A 148 -15.63 -8.79 -10.19
N LEU A 149 -15.92 -7.56 -10.58
CA LEU A 149 -15.81 -6.40 -9.71
C LEU A 149 -17.02 -6.36 -8.77
N PRO A 150 -16.83 -6.31 -7.44
CA PRO A 150 -17.94 -6.25 -6.50
C PRO A 150 -18.82 -5.02 -6.72
N ASN A 151 -20.13 -5.20 -6.58
CA ASN A 151 -21.10 -4.12 -6.64
C ASN A 151 -20.86 -3.12 -5.48
N PRO A 152 -21.09 -1.81 -5.70
CA PRO A 152 -20.91 -0.81 -4.66
C PRO A 152 -21.96 -0.99 -3.55
N THR A 153 -21.53 -0.87 -2.29
CA THR A 153 -22.43 -0.85 -1.13
C THR A 153 -22.99 0.56 -0.94
N CYS A 154 -24.25 0.77 -1.32
CA CYS A 154 -24.84 2.12 -1.36
C CYS A 154 -25.27 2.65 0.02
N ASN A 155 -25.50 1.77 0.99
CA ASN A 155 -25.82 2.10 2.39
C ASN A 155 -24.82 1.42 3.34
N PHE A 156 -24.78 1.86 4.59
CA PHE A 156 -23.87 1.27 5.58
C PHE A 156 -24.24 -0.19 5.88
N GLU A 157 -25.53 -0.51 5.93
CA GLU A 157 -26.06 -1.85 6.17
C GLU A 157 -25.62 -2.85 5.10
N ASP A 158 -25.46 -2.37 3.86
CA ASP A 158 -25.05 -3.22 2.73
C ASP A 158 -23.64 -3.80 2.94
N ALA A 159 -22.78 -3.09 3.67
CA ALA A 159 -21.44 -3.58 4.05
C ALA A 159 -21.38 -4.16 5.47
N PHE A 160 -22.19 -3.63 6.39
CA PHE A 160 -21.97 -3.80 7.83
C PHE A 160 -23.14 -4.33 8.65
N HIS A 161 -24.20 -4.86 8.03
CA HIS A 161 -25.36 -5.41 8.77
C HIS A 161 -24.98 -6.48 9.82
N CYS A 162 -23.95 -7.29 9.57
CA CYS A 162 -23.45 -8.29 10.53
C CYS A 162 -22.57 -7.71 11.65
N TYR A 163 -22.26 -6.41 11.62
CA TYR A 163 -21.31 -5.76 12.51
C TYR A 163 -22.00 -4.59 13.25
N PRO A 164 -22.85 -4.88 14.26
CA PRO A 164 -23.72 -3.89 14.91
C PRO A 164 -22.94 -2.78 15.63
N GLU A 165 -21.73 -3.06 16.10
CA GLU A 165 -20.88 -2.04 16.73
C GLU A 165 -20.33 -1.03 15.72
N VAL A 166 -19.93 -1.48 14.52
CA VAL A 166 -19.57 -0.57 13.41
C VAL A 166 -20.77 0.31 13.06
N MET A 167 -21.95 -0.28 12.92
CA MET A 167 -23.19 0.46 12.63
C MET A 167 -23.51 1.52 13.69
N ARG A 168 -23.39 1.18 14.99
CA ARG A 168 -23.57 2.16 16.07
C ARG A 168 -22.56 3.30 16.00
N ASN A 169 -21.30 3.02 15.69
CA ASN A 169 -20.26 4.04 15.56
C ASN A 169 -20.57 5.01 14.41
N LEU A 170 -20.97 4.49 13.25
CA LEU A 170 -21.35 5.30 12.09
C LEU A 170 -22.60 6.16 12.37
N GLN A 171 -23.59 5.60 13.06
CA GLN A 171 -24.79 6.33 13.46
C GLN A 171 -24.49 7.42 14.50
N LYS A 172 -23.65 7.12 15.50
CA LYS A 172 -23.23 8.08 16.53
C LYS A 172 -22.46 9.26 15.94
N ALA A 173 -21.64 9.01 14.93
CA ALA A 173 -20.93 10.05 14.19
C ALA A 173 -21.86 10.91 13.30
N GLY A 174 -23.13 10.50 13.13
CA GLY A 174 -24.13 11.24 12.35
C GLY A 174 -23.97 11.12 10.84
N PHE A 175 -23.22 10.11 10.35
CA PHE A 175 -23.10 9.88 8.91
C PHE A 175 -24.40 9.33 8.34
N GLN A 176 -24.83 9.87 7.20
CA GLN A 176 -26.10 9.48 6.56
C GLN A 176 -25.95 8.34 5.55
N LYS A 177 -24.85 8.35 4.79
CA LYS A 177 -24.55 7.35 3.77
C LYS A 177 -23.04 7.25 3.52
N PRO A 178 -22.54 6.12 2.99
CA PRO A 178 -21.13 6.00 2.64
C PRO A 178 -20.72 6.99 1.55
N THR A 179 -19.46 7.42 1.60
CA THR A 179 -18.87 8.18 0.50
C THR A 179 -18.62 7.28 -0.71
N PRO A 180 -18.42 7.83 -1.92
CA PRO A 180 -18.18 7.02 -3.12
C PRO A 180 -16.99 6.05 -2.98
N ILE A 181 -15.89 6.50 -2.38
CA ILE A 181 -14.71 5.65 -2.17
C ILE A 181 -14.99 4.55 -1.14
N GLN A 182 -15.72 4.86 -0.07
CA GLN A 182 -16.14 3.87 0.93
C GLN A 182 -17.03 2.79 0.31
N SER A 183 -18.04 3.22 -0.44
CA SER A 183 -19.05 2.36 -1.08
C SER A 183 -18.42 1.30 -1.99
N GLN A 184 -17.35 1.66 -2.71
CA GLN A 184 -16.68 0.73 -3.62
C GLN A 184 -15.52 -0.01 -2.97
N ALA A 185 -14.84 0.58 -1.97
CA ALA A 185 -13.70 -0.03 -1.30
C ALA A 185 -14.10 -1.14 -0.31
N TRP A 186 -15.15 -0.93 0.50
CA TRP A 186 -15.54 -1.89 1.52
C TRP A 186 -15.82 -3.30 1.01
N PRO A 187 -16.62 -3.52 -0.06
CA PRO A 187 -16.84 -4.88 -0.55
C PRO A 187 -15.55 -5.56 -1.03
N ILE A 188 -14.58 -4.80 -1.57
CA ILE A 188 -13.29 -5.33 -2.03
C ILE A 188 -12.41 -5.70 -0.83
N ILE A 189 -12.25 -4.78 0.13
CA ILE A 189 -11.38 -4.98 1.29
C ILE A 189 -11.94 -6.09 2.19
N LEU A 190 -13.26 -6.14 2.41
CA LEU A 190 -13.89 -7.17 3.23
C LEU A 190 -13.77 -8.57 2.62
N GLN A 191 -13.58 -8.70 1.30
CA GLN A 191 -13.23 -9.98 0.66
C GLN A 191 -11.77 -10.40 0.90
N GLY A 192 -10.94 -9.50 1.44
CA GLY A 192 -9.52 -9.70 1.67
C GLY A 192 -8.67 -9.55 0.41
N ILE A 193 -9.17 -8.80 -0.57
CA ILE A 193 -8.47 -8.45 -1.80
C ILE A 193 -7.64 -7.18 -1.57
N ASP A 194 -6.38 -7.20 -2.00
CA ASP A 194 -5.50 -6.04 -1.99
C ASP A 194 -6.12 -4.90 -2.81
N LEU A 195 -6.16 -3.69 -2.27
CA LEU A 195 -6.82 -2.55 -2.91
C LEU A 195 -5.89 -1.35 -3.04
N ILE A 196 -5.90 -0.73 -4.21
CA ILE A 196 -5.40 0.63 -4.45
C ILE A 196 -6.61 1.56 -4.54
N GLY A 197 -6.79 2.44 -3.54
CA GLY A 197 -7.89 3.41 -3.50
C GLY A 197 -7.39 4.83 -3.76
N VAL A 198 -7.79 5.43 -4.88
CA VAL A 198 -7.40 6.78 -5.30
C VAL A 198 -8.63 7.68 -5.27
N ALA A 199 -8.64 8.66 -4.37
CA ALA A 199 -9.71 9.64 -4.25
C ALA A 199 -9.17 10.96 -3.71
N GLN A 200 -9.87 12.07 -3.96
CA GLN A 200 -9.50 13.41 -3.47
C GLN A 200 -9.42 13.47 -1.93
N THR A 201 -8.74 14.50 -1.39
CA THR A 201 -8.73 14.76 0.06
C THR A 201 -10.14 15.09 0.56
N GLY A 202 -10.45 14.74 1.82
CA GLY A 202 -11.78 14.98 2.40
C GLY A 202 -12.90 14.02 1.94
N THR A 203 -12.60 13.02 1.10
CA THR A 203 -13.59 12.05 0.59
C THR A 203 -13.87 10.86 1.51
N GLY A 204 -13.39 10.88 2.76
CA GLY A 204 -13.64 9.81 3.73
C GLY A 204 -12.80 8.54 3.55
N LYS A 205 -11.61 8.64 2.92
CA LYS A 205 -10.67 7.52 2.75
C LYS A 205 -10.31 6.82 4.07
N THR A 206 -10.19 7.58 5.17
CA THR A 206 -9.80 7.04 6.49
C THR A 206 -10.72 5.90 6.94
N LEU A 207 -12.02 6.13 6.99
CA LEU A 207 -12.99 5.10 7.37
C LEU A 207 -13.15 4.00 6.30
N SER A 208 -12.68 4.24 5.06
CA SER A 208 -12.69 3.21 4.01
C SER A 208 -11.81 2.02 4.37
N TYR A 209 -10.65 2.26 5.02
CA TYR A 209 -9.73 1.20 5.44
C TYR A 209 -9.80 0.88 6.93
N LEU A 210 -10.24 1.80 7.80
CA LEU A 210 -10.34 1.53 9.25
C LEU A 210 -11.48 0.56 9.56
N MET A 211 -12.67 0.75 9.00
CA MET A 211 -13.84 -0.09 9.34
C MET A 211 -13.63 -1.57 8.99
N PRO A 212 -13.21 -1.94 7.77
CA PRO A 212 -12.83 -3.32 7.48
C PRO A 212 -11.64 -3.80 8.31
N GLY A 213 -10.69 -2.91 8.61
CA GLY A 213 -9.52 -3.23 9.44
C GLY A 213 -9.92 -3.66 10.86
N PHE A 214 -10.86 -2.96 11.49
CA PHE A 214 -11.38 -3.33 12.81
C PHE A 214 -12.05 -4.71 12.79
N ILE A 215 -12.89 -4.96 11.79
CA ILE A 215 -13.55 -6.27 11.59
C ILE A 215 -12.51 -7.37 11.39
N HIS A 216 -11.54 -7.13 10.50
CA HIS A 216 -10.47 -8.06 10.17
C HIS A 216 -9.69 -8.43 11.42
N ILE A 217 -9.24 -7.43 12.17
CA ILE A 217 -8.50 -7.63 13.42
C ILE A 217 -9.40 -8.37 14.39
N ALA A 218 -10.58 -7.89 14.77
CA ALA A 218 -11.42 -8.53 15.79
C ALA A 218 -11.77 -10.00 15.46
N SER A 219 -11.77 -10.36 14.18
CA SER A 219 -12.14 -11.69 13.69
C SER A 219 -10.96 -12.64 13.42
N GLN A 220 -9.70 -12.24 13.63
CA GLN A 220 -8.57 -13.18 13.55
C GLN A 220 -8.58 -14.15 14.76
N PRO A 221 -8.17 -15.42 14.58
CA PRO A 221 -8.03 -16.35 15.70
C PRO A 221 -7.05 -15.80 16.75
N THR A 222 -7.47 -15.78 18.01
CA THR A 222 -6.58 -15.56 19.17
C THR A 222 -5.95 -16.89 19.57
N PHE A 223 -4.64 -16.90 19.78
CA PHE A 223 -3.97 -18.09 20.31
C PHE A 223 -4.28 -18.19 21.79
N ILE A 224 -5.12 -19.15 22.19
CA ILE A 224 -5.10 -19.60 23.58
C ILE A 224 -3.76 -20.32 23.76
N ALA A 225 -2.89 -19.78 24.61
CA ALA A 225 -1.68 -20.50 25.03
C ALA A 225 -2.11 -21.81 25.69
N ALA A 226 -2.05 -22.91 24.95
CA ALA A 226 -2.14 -24.26 25.51
C ALA A 226 -0.90 -24.46 26.38
N GLY A 227 -1.02 -24.19 27.68
CA GLY A 227 0.12 -24.23 28.59
C GLY A 227 -0.20 -23.74 30.01
N PHE A 228 -1.28 -24.24 30.61
CA PHE A 228 -1.45 -24.22 32.07
C PHE A 228 -2.03 -25.56 32.51
N GLU A 229 -1.18 -26.60 32.52
CA GLU A 229 -1.45 -27.80 33.31
C GLU A 229 -1.27 -27.44 34.80
N GLY A 230 -2.31 -26.86 35.38
CA GLY A 230 -2.46 -26.63 36.81
C GLY A 230 -3.41 -27.67 37.39
N THR A 231 -2.88 -28.57 38.20
CA THR A 231 -3.57 -29.65 38.91
C THR A 231 -4.77 -29.18 39.74
N GLY A 232 -5.95 -29.76 39.49
CA GLY A 232 -6.91 -30.19 40.52
C GLY A 232 -7.97 -29.20 41.04
N ARG A 233 -9.20 -29.29 40.52
CA ARG A 233 -10.44 -29.67 41.26
C ARG A 233 -11.66 -29.62 40.33
N ARG A 234 -12.53 -30.64 40.46
CA ARG A 234 -13.83 -30.76 39.77
C ARG A 234 -14.89 -29.82 40.36
N SER A 235 -15.95 -29.64 39.56
CA SER A 235 -17.23 -28.96 39.82
C SER A 235 -17.17 -27.48 39.48
N CYS A 236 -18.02 -26.90 38.63
CA CYS A 236 -19.39 -27.20 38.20
C CYS A 236 -19.62 -26.49 36.85
N VAL A 237 -20.56 -26.97 36.05
CA VAL A 237 -21.01 -26.27 34.82
C VAL A 237 -22.09 -25.27 35.23
N PRO A 238 -21.96 -23.97 34.88
CA PRO A 238 -23.15 -23.20 34.55
C PRO A 238 -22.99 -22.33 33.28
N GLU A 239 -24.00 -22.46 32.42
CA GLU A 239 -24.63 -21.47 31.53
C GLU A 239 -23.80 -20.67 30.50
N MET A 240 -24.03 -21.05 29.24
CA MET A 240 -23.67 -20.34 28.01
C MET A 240 -24.40 -18.99 27.92
N GLU A 241 -23.75 -17.86 28.20
CA GLU A 241 -24.01 -16.58 27.48
C GLU A 241 -23.03 -15.42 27.77
N THR A 242 -22.02 -15.56 28.63
CA THR A 242 -21.19 -14.40 29.04
C THR A 242 -19.67 -14.49 28.76
N ASP A 243 -19.18 -15.58 28.17
CA ASP A 243 -17.72 -15.82 28.06
C ASP A 243 -17.05 -15.41 26.73
N VAL A 244 -17.79 -14.88 25.75
CA VAL A 244 -17.17 -14.45 24.47
C VAL A 244 -16.31 -13.18 24.64
N LEU A 245 -16.58 -12.37 25.66
CA LEU A 245 -15.89 -11.10 25.90
C LEU A 245 -14.55 -11.25 26.65
N PHE A 246 -14.36 -12.36 27.37
CA PHE A 246 -13.15 -12.61 28.17
C PHE A 246 -12.06 -13.43 27.45
N LEU A 247 -12.41 -14.13 26.36
CA LEU A 247 -11.48 -14.98 25.58
C LEU A 247 -10.66 -14.24 24.51
N GLN A 248 -10.79 -12.93 24.38
CA GLN A 248 -10.23 -12.14 23.27
C GLN A 248 -8.79 -11.61 23.44
N ARG A 249 -8.05 -11.98 24.50
CA ARG A 249 -6.79 -11.27 24.86
C ARG A 249 -5.52 -12.12 24.92
N ALA A 250 -5.24 -12.86 23.86
CA ALA A 250 -3.88 -13.33 23.60
C ALA A 250 -3.56 -13.27 22.10
N ARG A 251 -3.41 -12.04 21.59
CA ARG A 251 -2.62 -11.82 20.38
C ARG A 251 -1.20 -11.48 20.75
N ASN A 252 -0.25 -12.13 20.09
CA ASN A 252 1.18 -11.88 20.25
C ASN A 252 1.62 -10.65 19.44
N GLY A 253 0.94 -9.52 19.63
CA GLY A 253 1.26 -8.24 18.99
C GLY A 253 0.14 -7.63 18.14
N PRO A 254 0.43 -6.49 17.49
CA PRO A 254 -0.53 -5.73 16.69
C PRO A 254 -1.01 -6.53 15.48
N GLY A 255 -2.30 -6.40 15.13
CA GLY A 255 -2.90 -7.02 13.95
C GLY A 255 -2.90 -6.10 12.72
N MET A 256 -2.86 -4.79 12.95
CA MET A 256 -2.93 -3.77 11.90
C MET A 256 -1.81 -2.73 12.00
N LEU A 257 -1.27 -2.37 10.84
CA LEU A 257 -0.27 -1.32 10.69
C LEU A 257 -0.75 -0.30 9.65
N VAL A 258 -0.78 0.97 10.04
CA VAL A 258 -1.02 2.11 9.14
C VAL A 258 0.26 2.91 9.02
N LEU A 259 0.86 2.91 7.84
CA LEU A 259 2.02 3.73 7.53
C LEU A 259 1.57 5.09 6.99
N THR A 260 2.07 6.16 7.60
CA THR A 260 1.79 7.52 7.20
C THR A 260 3.08 8.29 6.91
N PRO A 261 3.09 9.23 5.96
CA PRO A 261 4.28 9.99 5.59
C PRO A 261 4.60 11.13 6.57
N THR A 262 3.63 11.60 7.36
CA THR A 262 3.79 12.73 8.30
C THR A 262 3.23 12.41 9.67
N ARG A 263 3.82 13.07 10.68
CA ARG A 263 3.35 13.02 12.08
C ARG A 263 1.90 13.49 12.19
N GLU A 264 1.56 14.58 11.51
CA GLU A 264 0.25 15.21 11.60
C GLU A 264 -0.84 14.28 11.06
N LEU A 265 -0.56 13.59 9.94
CA LEU A 265 -1.47 12.60 9.39
C LEU A 265 -1.57 11.36 10.29
N ALA A 266 -0.46 10.93 10.91
CA ALA A 266 -0.48 9.84 11.89
C ALA A 266 -1.42 10.15 13.08
N LEU A 267 -1.32 11.38 13.61
CA LEU A 267 -2.16 11.84 14.72
C LEU A 267 -3.63 11.95 14.33
N GLN A 268 -3.94 12.39 13.10
CA GLN A 268 -5.32 12.43 12.59
C GLN A 268 -5.93 11.03 12.51
N VAL A 269 -5.19 10.06 11.98
CA VAL A 269 -5.69 8.66 11.88
C VAL A 269 -5.87 8.05 13.27
N ASP A 270 -4.99 8.34 14.23
CA ASP A 270 -5.12 7.85 15.61
C ASP A 270 -6.33 8.45 16.34
N ALA A 271 -6.64 9.73 16.09
CA ALA A 271 -7.85 10.36 16.59
C ALA A 271 -9.12 9.68 16.02
N GLU A 272 -9.15 9.39 14.72
CA GLU A 272 -10.24 8.67 14.07
C GLU A 272 -10.40 7.23 14.60
N CYS A 273 -9.27 6.54 14.87
CA CYS A 273 -9.29 5.23 15.52
C CYS A 273 -9.89 5.28 16.93
N SER A 274 -9.57 6.33 17.69
CA SER A 274 -10.05 6.52 19.05
C SER A 274 -11.54 6.89 19.08
N GLU A 275 -11.98 7.73 18.16
CA GLU A 275 -13.38 8.20 18.06
C GLU A 275 -14.32 7.06 17.64
N HIS A 276 -13.88 6.22 16.70
CA HIS A 276 -14.69 5.12 16.15
C HIS A 276 -14.23 3.74 16.65
N SER A 277 -13.72 3.67 17.88
CA SER A 277 -13.19 2.43 18.48
C SER A 277 -14.19 1.27 18.39
N TYR A 278 -13.69 0.08 18.08
CA TYR A 278 -14.46 -1.15 17.92
C TYR A 278 -13.87 -2.23 18.81
N GLY A 279 -14.70 -2.99 19.54
CA GLY A 279 -14.29 -4.14 20.35
C GLY A 279 -13.27 -3.82 21.44
N GLY A 280 -13.14 -2.54 21.84
CA GLY A 280 -12.10 -2.09 22.76
C GLY A 280 -10.66 -2.23 22.22
N LEU A 281 -10.49 -2.28 20.89
CA LEU A 281 -9.20 -2.31 20.23
C LEU A 281 -8.37 -1.07 20.61
N LYS A 282 -7.09 -1.30 20.90
CA LYS A 282 -6.16 -0.24 21.30
C LYS A 282 -5.26 0.16 20.13
N SER A 283 -5.26 1.44 19.79
CA SER A 283 -4.29 2.03 18.87
C SER A 283 -3.16 2.72 19.60
N VAL A 284 -2.01 2.84 18.92
CA VAL A 284 -0.92 3.73 19.32
C VAL A 284 -0.34 4.42 18.09
N CYS A 285 -0.02 5.70 18.25
CA CYS A 285 0.60 6.53 17.24
C CYS A 285 2.11 6.70 17.53
N ILE A 286 2.96 6.23 16.62
CA ILE A 286 4.42 6.33 16.74
C ILE A 286 5.02 7.20 15.63
N TYR A 287 5.80 8.20 16.00
CA TYR A 287 6.38 9.14 15.04
C TYR A 287 7.63 9.85 15.59
N GLY A 288 8.51 10.27 14.67
CA GLY A 288 9.73 11.02 15.00
C GLY A 288 9.47 12.42 15.57
N GLY A 289 10.39 12.93 16.39
CA GLY A 289 10.30 14.27 17.01
C GLY A 289 9.29 14.38 18.17
N GLY A 290 8.67 13.27 18.58
CA GLY A 290 7.91 13.16 19.83
C GLY A 290 8.67 12.32 20.89
N ASP A 291 8.07 12.23 22.08
CA ASP A 291 8.57 11.43 23.21
C ASP A 291 8.70 9.96 22.81
N ARG A 292 9.95 9.49 22.73
CA ARG A 292 10.28 8.12 22.32
C ARG A 292 9.97 7.12 23.43
N ASP A 293 10.30 7.45 24.67
CA ASP A 293 10.15 6.53 25.80
C ASP A 293 8.68 6.40 26.20
N GLY A 294 7.90 7.48 26.08
CA GLY A 294 6.45 7.45 26.17
C GLY A 294 5.82 6.50 25.14
N GLN A 295 6.23 6.60 23.87
CA GLN A 295 5.75 5.70 22.81
C GLN A 295 6.12 4.23 23.07
N ILE A 296 7.33 3.95 23.58
CA ILE A 296 7.75 2.59 23.99
C ILE A 296 6.89 2.08 25.14
N LYS A 297 6.61 2.93 26.13
CA LYS A 297 5.73 2.60 27.26
C LYS A 297 4.29 2.33 26.82
N ASP A 298 3.81 3.02 25.80
CA ASP A 298 2.47 2.78 25.27
C ASP A 298 2.40 1.47 24.48
N LEU A 299 3.43 1.16 23.68
CA LEU A 299 3.57 -0.13 23.00
C LEU A 299 3.63 -1.31 23.98
N SER A 300 4.32 -1.16 25.12
CA SER A 300 4.46 -2.23 26.11
C SER A 300 3.17 -2.58 26.85
N LYS A 301 2.13 -1.72 26.79
CA LYS A 301 0.79 -2.01 27.33
C LYS A 301 0.01 -3.04 26.51
N GLY A 302 0.52 -3.43 25.36
CA GLY A 302 -0.17 -4.27 24.38
C GLY A 302 -1.14 -3.45 23.54
N VAL A 303 -0.95 -3.48 22.22
CA VAL A 303 -1.69 -2.69 21.24
C VAL A 303 -2.13 -3.58 20.08
N ASP A 304 -3.28 -3.26 19.49
CA ASP A 304 -3.85 -3.99 18.36
C ASP A 304 -3.56 -3.30 17.03
N ILE A 305 -3.43 -1.98 17.05
CA ILE A 305 -3.26 -1.11 15.88
C ILE A 305 -2.05 -0.20 16.09
N ILE A 306 -1.13 -0.20 15.13
CA ILE A 306 -0.02 0.76 15.09
C ILE A 306 -0.26 1.73 13.94
N ILE A 307 -0.27 3.03 14.24
CA ILE A 307 -0.19 4.10 13.25
C ILE A 307 1.21 4.70 13.34
N ALA A 308 1.95 4.71 12.23
CA ALA A 308 3.37 5.02 12.29
C ALA A 308 3.91 5.85 11.13
N THR A 309 4.86 6.73 11.43
CA THR A 309 5.81 7.21 10.41
C THR A 309 6.98 6.22 10.25
N PRO A 310 7.44 5.94 9.01
CA PRO A 310 8.42 4.88 8.75
C PRO A 310 9.71 4.99 9.58
N GLY A 311 10.23 6.21 9.77
CA GLY A 311 11.49 6.43 10.49
C GLY A 311 11.44 5.97 11.95
N ARG A 312 10.36 6.30 12.68
CA ARG A 312 10.21 5.88 14.09
C ARG A 312 9.87 4.41 14.20
N LEU A 313 9.03 3.87 13.30
CA LEU A 313 8.75 2.44 13.27
C LEU A 313 10.03 1.62 13.09
N HIS A 314 10.88 2.04 12.15
CA HIS A 314 12.15 1.38 11.88
C HIS A 314 13.10 1.42 13.09
N ASP A 315 13.24 2.57 13.77
CA ASP A 315 13.99 2.67 15.04
C ASP A 315 13.48 1.65 16.07
N LEU A 316 12.18 1.64 16.34
CA LEU A 316 11.61 0.76 17.35
C LEU A 316 11.68 -0.72 16.96
N GLN A 317 11.56 -1.05 15.68
CA GLN A 317 11.73 -2.42 15.18
C GLN A 317 13.19 -2.88 15.31
N MET A 318 14.16 -2.05 14.90
CA MET A 318 15.60 -2.39 14.97
C MET A 318 16.07 -2.60 16.41
N ASN A 319 15.45 -1.89 17.37
CA ASN A 319 15.71 -2.04 18.80
C ASN A 319 14.79 -3.07 19.48
N ASN A 320 14.06 -3.89 18.73
CA ASN A 320 13.19 -4.97 19.23
C ASN A 320 12.06 -4.53 20.18
N PHE A 321 11.61 -3.28 20.09
CA PHE A 321 10.44 -2.79 20.84
C PHE A 321 9.11 -3.13 20.14
N VAL A 322 9.14 -3.39 18.84
CA VAL A 322 7.96 -3.73 18.04
C VAL A 322 8.23 -4.96 17.20
N TYR A 323 7.30 -5.93 17.24
CA TYR A 323 7.31 -7.12 16.40
C TYR A 323 6.14 -7.06 15.41
N LEU A 324 6.45 -7.14 14.11
CA LEU A 324 5.46 -6.99 13.03
C LEU A 324 4.94 -8.32 12.47
N LYS A 325 5.36 -9.46 13.05
CA LYS A 325 4.97 -10.80 12.56
C LYS A 325 3.46 -11.07 12.63
N SER A 326 2.75 -10.41 13.54
CA SER A 326 1.31 -10.54 13.76
C SER A 326 0.47 -9.65 12.83
N ILE A 327 1.09 -8.74 12.07
CA ILE A 327 0.38 -7.83 11.17
C ILE A 327 -0.20 -8.64 10.00
N THR A 328 -1.52 -8.58 9.87
CA THR A 328 -2.27 -9.23 8.79
C THR A 328 -3.09 -8.24 7.95
N TYR A 329 -3.12 -6.97 8.38
CA TYR A 329 -3.75 -5.87 7.66
C TYR A 329 -2.79 -4.67 7.60
N LEU A 330 -2.33 -4.33 6.40
CA LEU A 330 -1.39 -3.23 6.17
C LEU A 330 -2.05 -2.14 5.34
N VAL A 331 -1.94 -0.91 5.82
CA VAL A 331 -2.37 0.30 5.09
C VAL A 331 -1.17 1.18 4.85
N ILE A 332 -1.00 1.62 3.61
CA ILE A 332 0.03 2.59 3.23
C ILE A 332 -0.69 3.85 2.74
N LEU A 333 -0.47 4.96 3.43
CA LEU A 333 -1.00 6.27 3.03
C LEU A 333 0.08 7.07 2.31
N GLU A 334 -0.31 7.82 1.30
CA GLU A 334 0.53 8.79 0.60
C GLU A 334 0.04 10.22 0.86
N GLN A 335 0.95 11.19 0.82
CA GLN A 335 0.62 12.61 0.86
C GLN A 335 0.03 13.02 -0.50
N GLY A 336 -1.29 13.03 -0.60
CA GLY A 336 -2.01 13.55 -1.77
C GLY A 336 -3.07 12.58 -2.31
N ALA A 337 -3.66 12.96 -3.44
CA ALA A 337 -4.66 12.19 -4.17
C ALA A 337 -4.11 11.68 -5.52
N THR A 338 -2.79 11.65 -5.67
CA THR A 338 -2.11 11.37 -6.94
C THR A 338 -1.62 9.92 -7.00
N TRP A 339 -1.63 9.33 -8.21
CA TRP A 339 -1.12 7.97 -8.45
C TRP A 339 -0.10 7.95 -9.61
N PRO A 340 1.08 8.56 -9.44
CA PRO A 340 2.08 8.71 -10.51
C PRO A 340 2.83 7.40 -10.79
N TYR A 341 3.38 7.26 -12.01
CA TYR A 341 4.02 6.02 -12.48
C TYR A 341 5.09 5.44 -11.53
N ALA A 342 5.89 6.31 -10.90
CA ALA A 342 6.92 5.89 -9.95
C ALA A 342 6.31 5.13 -8.75
N VAL A 343 5.18 5.60 -8.22
CA VAL A 343 4.45 4.95 -7.13
C VAL A 343 3.78 3.67 -7.61
N ARG A 344 3.21 3.65 -8.83
CA ARG A 344 2.59 2.44 -9.42
C ARG A 344 3.57 1.27 -9.46
N ARG A 345 4.79 1.52 -9.92
CA ARG A 345 5.84 0.50 -10.02
C ARG A 345 6.25 -0.02 -8.64
N LEU A 346 6.32 0.85 -7.64
CA LEU A 346 6.64 0.46 -6.27
C LEU A 346 5.51 -0.35 -5.65
N ALA A 347 4.26 0.06 -5.83
CA ALA A 347 3.08 -0.63 -5.29
C ALA A 347 2.96 -2.07 -5.80
N GLN A 348 3.33 -2.33 -7.06
CA GLN A 348 3.36 -3.69 -7.63
C GLN A 348 4.29 -4.65 -6.88
N SER A 349 5.33 -4.17 -6.19
CA SER A 349 6.20 -5.03 -5.38
C SER A 349 5.64 -5.38 -4.00
N TYR A 350 4.60 -4.67 -3.53
CA TYR A 350 4.01 -4.86 -2.21
C TYR A 350 2.62 -5.52 -2.25
N LEU A 351 1.93 -5.44 -3.39
CA LEU A 351 0.56 -5.92 -3.55
C LEU A 351 0.52 -7.23 -4.35
N LYS A 352 -0.42 -8.12 -4.02
CA LYS A 352 -0.66 -9.38 -4.73
C LYS A 352 -2.02 -9.33 -5.41
N GLU A 353 -2.01 -9.29 -6.75
CA GLU A 353 -3.22 -9.22 -7.58
C GLU A 353 -4.23 -8.20 -7.02
N PRO A 354 -3.89 -6.90 -6.99
CA PRO A 354 -4.78 -5.91 -6.39
C PRO A 354 -5.94 -5.53 -7.33
N MET A 355 -7.05 -5.08 -6.76
CA MET A 355 -8.01 -4.23 -7.47
C MET A 355 -7.62 -2.76 -7.30
N ILE A 356 -8.03 -1.92 -8.24
CA ILE A 356 -7.84 -0.47 -8.17
C ILE A 356 -9.18 0.24 -8.32
N VAL A 357 -9.39 1.26 -7.50
CA VAL A 357 -10.60 2.10 -7.50
C VAL A 357 -10.18 3.56 -7.56
N TYR A 358 -10.69 4.28 -8.56
CA TYR A 358 -10.56 5.72 -8.71
C TYR A 358 -11.91 6.39 -8.48
N VAL A 359 -11.93 7.48 -7.72
CA VAL A 359 -13.10 8.33 -7.53
C VAL A 359 -12.76 9.75 -7.96
N GLY A 360 -13.50 10.26 -8.93
CA GLY A 360 -13.24 11.53 -9.60
C GLY A 360 -12.45 11.36 -10.90
N THR A 361 -12.15 12.47 -11.55
CA THR A 361 -11.31 12.49 -12.75
C THR A 361 -9.85 12.22 -12.38
N LEU A 362 -9.16 11.40 -13.20
CA LEU A 362 -7.71 11.15 -13.09
C LEU A 362 -6.86 12.40 -13.36
N ASP A 363 -7.47 13.41 -13.98
CA ASP A 363 -6.85 14.70 -14.22
C ASP A 363 -6.59 15.40 -12.89
N LEU A 364 -5.43 16.06 -12.76
CA LEU A 364 -5.07 16.91 -11.61
C LEU A 364 -6.01 18.12 -11.51
N VAL A 365 -7.28 17.88 -11.19
CA VAL A 365 -8.28 18.91 -11.01
C VAL A 365 -8.44 19.10 -9.52
N ALA A 366 -8.18 20.33 -9.05
CA ALA A 366 -8.43 20.68 -7.67
C ALA A 366 -9.92 20.45 -7.32
N VAL A 367 -10.22 20.27 -6.03
CA VAL A 367 -11.59 20.09 -5.57
C VAL A 367 -12.45 21.27 -6.04
N SER A 368 -13.60 21.00 -6.65
CA SER A 368 -14.47 22.02 -7.26
C SER A 368 -15.05 23.03 -6.27
N THR A 369 -14.98 22.75 -4.98
CA THR A 369 -15.40 23.65 -3.89
C THR A 369 -14.37 24.73 -3.57
N VAL A 370 -13.16 24.66 -4.14
CA VAL A 370 -12.07 25.60 -3.89
C VAL A 370 -11.95 26.61 -5.02
N THR A 371 -12.20 27.89 -4.72
CA THR A 371 -11.91 28.99 -5.64
C THR A 371 -10.40 29.20 -5.74
N GLN A 372 -9.86 29.12 -6.95
CA GLN A 372 -8.42 29.26 -7.21
C GLN A 372 -8.12 30.63 -7.83
N ASN A 373 -7.41 31.48 -7.09
CA ASN A 373 -6.93 32.77 -7.57
C ASN A 373 -5.40 32.72 -7.75
N ILE A 374 -4.91 32.99 -8.96
CA ILE A 374 -3.48 32.98 -9.30
C ILE A 374 -3.00 34.42 -9.46
N ILE A 375 -2.01 34.82 -8.65
CA ILE A 375 -1.37 36.14 -8.73
C ILE A 375 0.03 35.96 -9.29
N VAL A 376 0.32 36.61 -10.43
CA VAL A 376 1.65 36.67 -11.03
C VAL A 376 2.35 37.92 -10.50
N THR A 377 3.47 37.75 -9.80
CA THR A 377 4.20 38.82 -9.11
C THR A 377 5.69 38.48 -9.03
N THR A 378 6.52 39.45 -8.64
CA THR A 378 7.96 39.26 -8.39
C THR A 378 8.23 38.74 -6.97
N GLU A 379 9.42 38.18 -6.71
CA GLU A 379 9.78 37.69 -5.36
C GLU A 379 9.73 38.80 -4.30
N ASP A 380 10.16 40.01 -4.65
CA ASP A 380 10.23 41.15 -3.73
C ASP A 380 8.82 41.64 -3.31
N GLU A 381 7.85 41.51 -4.21
CA GLU A 381 6.46 41.95 -4.00
C GLU A 381 5.61 40.92 -3.25
N LYS A 382 6.03 39.64 -3.20
CA LYS A 382 5.26 38.57 -2.52
C LYS A 382 4.94 38.92 -1.08
N ARG A 383 5.90 39.52 -0.35
CA ARG A 383 5.70 39.89 1.06
C ARG A 383 4.59 40.92 1.21
N SER A 384 4.56 41.94 0.34
CA SER A 384 3.53 42.97 0.34
C SER A 384 2.15 42.38 -0.01
N HIS A 385 2.09 41.47 -0.98
CA HIS A 385 0.84 40.77 -1.30
C HIS A 385 0.31 39.91 -0.15
N ILE A 386 1.18 39.15 0.53
CA ILE A 386 0.79 38.35 1.69
C ILE A 386 0.32 39.24 2.84
N GLN A 387 1.02 40.34 3.11
CA GLN A 387 0.66 41.30 4.15
C GLN A 387 -0.74 41.89 3.89
N ALA A 388 -0.98 42.39 2.67
CA ALA A 388 -2.28 42.93 2.28
C ALA A 388 -3.39 41.86 2.32
N PHE A 389 -3.09 40.61 1.97
CA PHE A 389 -4.05 39.51 2.10
C PHE A 389 -4.46 39.28 3.56
N ILE A 390 -3.50 39.22 4.48
CA ILE A 390 -3.75 39.00 5.92
C ILE A 390 -4.51 40.18 6.53
N GLU A 391 -4.17 41.42 6.18
CA GLU A 391 -4.83 42.63 6.70
C GLU A 391 -6.30 42.73 6.28
N ASN A 392 -6.66 42.14 5.15
CA ASN A 392 -8.04 42.09 4.66
C ASN A 392 -8.85 40.89 5.19
N MET A 393 -8.23 39.99 5.99
CA MET A 393 -8.96 38.87 6.58
C MET A 393 -9.84 39.32 7.75
N SER A 394 -10.99 38.67 7.89
CA SER A 394 -11.82 38.83 9.09
C SER A 394 -11.16 38.17 10.30
N PRO A 395 -11.38 38.65 11.54
CA PRO A 395 -10.85 38.02 12.75
C PRO A 395 -11.25 36.55 12.97
N LYS A 396 -12.27 36.06 12.26
CA LYS A 396 -12.75 34.66 12.34
C LYS A 396 -12.20 33.76 11.24
N ASP A 397 -11.58 34.33 10.21
CA ASP A 397 -11.07 33.57 9.07
C ASP A 397 -9.83 32.76 9.48
N LYS A 398 -9.70 31.57 8.90
CA LYS A 398 -8.53 30.71 9.10
C LYS A 398 -7.76 30.62 7.79
N VAL A 399 -6.44 30.79 7.85
CA VAL A 399 -5.53 30.71 6.70
C VAL A 399 -4.42 29.70 6.96
N ILE A 400 -4.03 28.99 5.91
CA ILE A 400 -2.80 28.20 5.86
C ILE A 400 -1.93 28.77 4.74
N ILE A 401 -0.72 29.22 5.07
CA ILE A 401 0.24 29.76 4.11
C ILE A 401 1.34 28.72 3.91
N PHE A 402 1.44 28.18 2.70
CA PHE A 402 2.51 27.26 2.32
C PHE A 402 3.71 28.02 1.78
N VAL A 403 4.90 27.70 2.28
CA VAL A 403 6.18 28.24 1.80
C VAL A 403 7.09 27.09 1.35
N SER A 404 7.94 27.34 0.37
CA SER A 404 8.74 26.29 -0.28
C SER A 404 9.90 25.75 0.57
N ARG A 405 10.42 26.56 1.51
CA ARG A 405 11.56 26.19 2.36
C ARG A 405 11.29 26.58 3.80
N LYS A 406 11.71 25.71 4.72
CA LYS A 406 11.78 26.02 6.14
C LYS A 406 12.94 27.01 6.35
N ALA A 407 12.68 28.14 7.00
CA ALA A 407 13.73 29.09 7.34
C ALA A 407 14.77 28.39 8.22
N VAL A 408 16.00 28.28 7.72
CA VAL A 408 17.14 27.83 8.53
C VAL A 408 17.60 29.08 9.27
N LYS A 409 17.28 29.13 10.57
CA LYS A 409 17.51 30.22 11.53
C LYS A 409 16.63 31.48 11.40
N CYS A 410 15.97 31.81 12.51
CA CYS A 410 15.81 33.21 12.92
C CYS A 410 17.19 33.72 13.32
N GLU A 411 17.66 34.79 12.69
CA GLU A 411 18.65 35.67 13.30
C GLU A 411 17.89 36.96 13.66
N TYR A 412 18.02 37.33 14.93
CA TYR A 412 17.42 38.48 15.59
C TYR A 412 17.93 39.79 15.00
#